data_AF-A0A7W1JEG5-F1
#
_entry.id   AF-A0A7W1JEG5-F1
#
_cell.length_a   1.000
_cell.length_b   1.000
_cell.length_c   1.000
_cell.angle_alpha   90.00
_cell.angle_beta   90.00
_cell.angle_gamma   90.00
#
_symmetry.space_group_name_H-M   'P 1'
#
loop_
_entity.id
_entity.type
_entity.pdbx_description
1 polymer ?
#
loop_
_entity_poly.entity_id
_entity_poly.type
_entity_poly.pdbx_seq_one_letter_code
_entity_poly.pdbx_strand_id
1 'polypeptide(L)'
;MTIMLSVVVLLLLSGGALPSIAVRGQKVKGPSTKDARRAITRIAGFELSNDAVRVETVTPLSTPAGTGAGSVAEVTARITTAFRAREQEEEGDGRWRVEAFRAADRRWEEIDFYTSAIGADVAPARATLDALVTDLAVQQRTDKKPGELRRGSLRAEKFSPLLSSAVVSIEVEAGFRLERAGDGRWRVAEVRFGDDDDRWRSVVALVAAADAAKLARAREELQSVRAALEAYRRERGSYVVADDHATLIDHLSPHYLPRVVRLDPWHRPYRYDGTRDRYVLRCDGADGRTNTADDVALDNRNTSTGTSAFPRRIVNSGSAATTVGRKSS
;
A
#
# COMPACT_ATOMS: atom_id res chain seq x y z
N MET A 1 4.31 -4.50 -8.04
CA MET A 1 4.99 -4.09 -6.81
C MET A 1 4.62 -2.65 -6.38
N THR A 2 3.48 -2.39 -5.70
CA THR A 2 3.17 -1.03 -5.16
C THR A 2 2.12 -0.97 -4.02
N ILE A 3 2.52 -1.13 -2.76
CA ILE A 3 1.56 -1.31 -1.62
C ILE A 3 1.83 -0.38 -0.42
N MET A 4 2.53 0.76 -0.59
CA MET A 4 3.28 1.47 0.49
C MET A 4 2.50 2.07 1.66
N LEU A 5 1.21 1.78 1.78
CA LEU A 5 0.31 2.86 2.08
C LEU A 5 -0.75 2.57 3.13
N SER A 6 -0.97 1.30 3.39
CA SER A 6 -1.60 0.81 4.62
C SER A 6 -0.59 0.64 5.74
N VAL A 7 0.64 1.12 5.59
CA VAL A 7 1.60 1.11 6.69
C VAL A 7 1.60 2.53 7.22
N VAL A 8 2.31 3.53 6.68
CA VAL A 8 2.58 4.83 7.38
C VAL A 8 1.36 5.63 7.87
N VAL A 9 0.19 5.54 7.23
CA VAL A 9 -1.08 6.17 7.71
C VAL A 9 -1.86 5.27 8.67
N LEU A 10 -1.68 3.96 8.54
CA LEU A 10 -2.25 2.94 9.40
C LEU A 10 -1.40 2.73 10.68
N LEU A 11 -0.16 3.19 10.62
CA LEU A 11 0.90 3.22 11.62
C LEU A 11 0.63 4.24 12.73
N LEU A 12 -0.62 4.57 13.07
CA LEU A 12 -0.86 5.67 14.00
C LEU A 12 -1.97 5.43 15.03
N LEU A 13 -2.52 4.21 15.21
CA LEU A 13 -3.60 4.02 16.19
C LEU A 13 -3.77 2.70 16.97
N SER A 14 -4.07 2.92 18.26
CA SER A 14 -4.79 2.21 19.34
C SER A 14 -5.27 0.73 19.22
N GLY A 15 -4.98 -0.08 20.25
CA GLY A 15 -5.70 -0.17 21.54
C GLY A 15 -6.05 -1.60 21.97
N GLY A 16 -5.23 -2.28 22.78
CA GLY A 16 -5.61 -3.53 23.45
C GLY A 16 -4.43 -4.36 23.97
N ALA A 17 -4.47 -4.74 25.26
CA ALA A 17 -3.39 -5.42 25.98
C ALA A 17 -3.48 -6.96 25.91
N LEU A 18 -2.32 -7.62 25.81
CA LEU A 18 -2.13 -9.02 26.22
C LEU A 18 -0.77 -9.20 26.92
N PRO A 19 -0.68 -10.12 27.91
CA PRO A 19 0.50 -10.25 28.77
C PRO A 19 1.62 -11.04 28.08
N SER A 20 2.87 -10.65 28.38
CA SER A 20 4.07 -11.37 27.98
C SER A 20 4.47 -12.41 29.02
N ILE A 21 4.71 -13.66 28.58
CA ILE A 21 5.24 -14.76 29.39
C ILE A 21 6.74 -14.91 29.07
N ALA A 22 7.59 -14.83 30.10
CA ALA A 22 9.02 -15.06 29.95
C ALA A 22 9.35 -16.55 30.06
N VAL A 23 9.97 -17.12 29.01
CA VAL A 23 10.52 -18.49 29.01
C VAL A 23 12.02 -18.42 28.70
N ARG A 24 12.81 -19.18 29.46
CA ARG A 24 14.28 -19.22 29.35
C ARG A 24 14.68 -20.15 28.21
N GLY A 25 15.19 -19.58 27.11
CA GLY A 25 15.55 -20.31 25.89
C GLY A 25 16.95 -19.98 25.34
N GLN A 26 17.48 -20.93 24.59
CA GLN A 26 18.76 -21.00 23.88
C GLN A 26 19.18 -19.67 23.18
N LYS A 27 20.48 -19.30 23.24
CA LYS A 27 21.05 -18.08 22.62
C LYS A 27 20.96 -18.12 21.08
N VAL A 28 19.81 -17.77 20.53
CA VAL A 28 19.65 -17.51 19.09
C VAL A 28 20.12 -16.09 18.81
N LYS A 29 21.03 -15.91 17.85
CA LYS A 29 21.55 -14.58 17.49
C LYS A 29 20.43 -13.76 16.84
N GLY A 30 20.00 -12.69 17.52
CA GLY A 30 19.03 -11.72 17.00
C GLY A 30 19.55 -10.96 15.75
N PRO A 31 18.69 -10.13 15.12
CA PRO A 31 19.10 -9.31 14.00
C PRO A 31 20.16 -8.29 14.43
N SER A 32 21.10 -7.97 13.55
CA SER A 32 21.90 -6.76 13.75
C SER A 32 21.06 -5.50 13.48
N THR A 33 21.49 -4.33 13.95
CA THR A 33 20.88 -3.04 13.60
C THR A 33 20.77 -2.83 12.09
N LYS A 34 21.76 -3.33 11.32
CA LYS A 34 21.76 -3.27 9.86
C LYS A 34 20.70 -4.19 9.25
N ASP A 35 20.54 -5.39 9.79
CA ASP A 35 19.50 -6.33 9.33
C ASP A 35 18.11 -5.82 9.67
N ALA A 36 17.93 -5.29 10.88
CA ALA A 36 16.68 -4.68 11.33
C ALA A 36 16.29 -3.50 10.44
N ARG A 37 17.23 -2.57 10.21
CA ARG A 37 17.02 -1.44 9.29
C ARG A 37 16.66 -1.93 7.90
N ARG A 38 17.40 -2.90 7.34
CA ARG A 38 17.11 -3.46 6.02
C ARG A 38 15.71 -4.11 5.96
N ALA A 39 15.30 -4.81 7.02
CA ALA A 39 13.97 -5.42 7.10
C ALA A 39 12.86 -4.36 7.13
N ILE A 40 13.03 -3.30 7.94
CA ILE A 40 12.09 -2.18 8.05
C ILE A 40 12.03 -1.38 6.75
N THR A 41 13.19 -1.07 6.17
CA THR A 41 13.31 -0.41 4.86
C THR A 41 12.58 -1.19 3.76
N ARG A 42 12.53 -2.52 3.88
CA ARG A 42 11.90 -3.43 2.91
C ARG A 42 10.53 -3.97 3.32
N ILE A 43 9.90 -3.36 4.31
CA ILE A 43 8.60 -3.79 4.82
C ILE A 43 7.60 -3.86 3.65
N ALA A 44 6.91 -5.00 3.51
CA ALA A 44 5.79 -5.15 2.57
C ALA A 44 6.05 -4.80 1.09
N GLY A 45 7.30 -4.97 0.60
CA GLY A 45 7.66 -4.68 -0.79
C GLY A 45 7.94 -3.22 -1.08
N PHE A 46 8.23 -2.44 -0.03
CA PHE A 46 8.64 -1.03 -0.13
C PHE A 46 10.15 -0.89 -0.10
N GLU A 47 10.62 0.27 -0.50
CA GLU A 47 12.01 0.66 -0.30
C GLU A 47 11.99 2.08 0.25
N LEU A 48 12.01 2.18 1.58
CA LEU A 48 12.36 3.43 2.22
C LEU A 48 13.82 3.75 1.92
N SER A 49 14.18 5.02 1.86
CA SER A 49 15.60 5.36 1.82
C SER A 49 16.25 4.95 3.15
N ASN A 50 17.50 4.52 3.13
CA ASN A 50 18.17 4.00 4.34
C ASN A 50 18.32 5.06 5.44
N ASP A 51 18.30 6.34 5.07
CA ASP A 51 18.31 7.52 5.94
C ASP A 51 16.94 7.83 6.55
N ALA A 52 15.85 7.39 5.92
CA ALA A 52 14.50 7.55 6.49
C ALA A 52 14.23 6.61 7.66
N VAL A 53 15.08 5.60 7.92
CA VAL A 53 14.90 4.62 9.00
C VAL A 53 16.05 4.66 9.98
N ARG A 54 15.76 5.12 11.20
CA ARG A 54 16.70 5.14 12.31
C ARG A 54 16.31 4.10 13.36
N VAL A 55 17.07 3.01 13.45
CA VAL A 55 16.86 1.97 14.47
C VAL A 55 17.44 2.44 15.80
N GLU A 56 16.61 2.46 16.84
CA GLU A 56 16.98 2.86 18.20
C GLU A 56 17.36 1.65 19.05
N THR A 57 16.52 0.61 19.07
CA THR A 57 16.74 -0.59 19.90
C THR A 57 16.45 -1.85 19.11
N VAL A 58 17.16 -2.93 19.46
CA VAL A 58 16.90 -4.29 18.94
C VAL A 58 16.94 -5.26 20.10
N THR A 59 15.79 -5.86 20.41
CA THR A 59 15.60 -6.80 21.51
C THR A 59 15.27 -8.18 20.93
N PRO A 60 16.21 -9.13 20.95
CA PRO A 60 15.90 -10.50 20.55
C PRO A 60 14.90 -11.13 21.51
N LEU A 61 13.86 -11.75 20.98
CA LEU A 61 12.88 -12.50 21.76
C LEU A 61 13.23 -13.98 21.75
N SER A 62 13.11 -14.62 22.90
CA SER A 62 13.29 -16.07 23.02
C SER A 62 12.01 -16.76 22.55
N THR A 63 12.10 -17.54 21.47
CA THR A 63 11.01 -18.43 21.07
C THR A 63 11.00 -19.66 22.00
N PRO A 64 9.83 -20.12 22.50
CA PRO A 64 9.75 -21.36 23.27
C PRO A 64 10.35 -22.54 22.50
N ALA A 65 11.10 -23.39 23.20
CA ALA A 65 11.69 -24.58 22.60
C ALA A 65 10.59 -25.51 22.05
N GLY A 66 10.71 -25.92 20.79
CA GLY A 66 9.78 -26.87 20.15
C GLY A 66 8.77 -26.25 19.19
N THR A 67 8.54 -24.94 19.25
CA THR A 67 7.84 -24.23 18.19
C THR A 67 8.86 -24.00 17.08
N GLY A 68 8.74 -24.66 15.93
CA GLY A 68 9.59 -24.42 14.75
C GLY A 68 9.51 -22.99 14.18
N ALA A 69 8.97 -22.04 14.93
CA ALA A 69 8.91 -20.63 14.64
C ALA A 69 10.33 -20.05 14.68
N GLY A 70 10.66 -19.31 13.62
CA GLY A 70 11.96 -18.68 13.44
C GLY A 70 12.35 -17.75 14.59
N SER A 71 13.58 -17.28 14.57
CA SER A 71 14.05 -16.25 15.49
C SER A 71 13.12 -15.02 15.40
N VAL A 72 12.67 -14.51 16.55
CA VAL A 72 11.84 -13.30 16.63
C VAL A 72 12.65 -12.19 17.32
N ALA A 73 12.44 -10.94 16.93
CA ALA A 73 13.02 -9.78 17.61
C ALA A 73 12.06 -8.60 17.57
N GLU A 74 12.07 -7.80 18.62
CA GLU A 74 11.41 -6.51 18.67
C GLU A 74 12.42 -5.40 18.41
N VAL A 75 12.02 -4.42 17.60
CA VAL A 75 12.88 -3.32 17.16
C VAL A 75 12.12 -2.02 17.31
N THR A 76 12.65 -1.06 18.05
CA THR A 76 12.13 0.32 18.01
C THR A 76 12.91 1.11 16.97
N ALA A 77 12.21 1.82 16.09
CA ALA A 77 12.82 2.68 15.09
C ALA A 77 11.98 3.95 14.87
N ARG A 78 12.66 4.98 14.37
CA ARG A 78 12.04 6.21 13.87
C ARG A 78 12.03 6.22 12.35
N ILE A 79 10.90 6.62 11.79
CA ILE A 79 10.68 6.72 10.35
C ILE A 79 10.37 8.16 10.00
N THR A 80 11.18 8.79 9.16
CA THR A 80 10.91 10.13 8.63
C THR A 80 10.15 10.01 7.31
N THR A 81 9.02 10.69 7.20
CA THR A 81 8.22 10.73 5.97
C THR A 81 7.62 12.11 5.71
N ALA A 82 7.34 12.39 4.44
CA ALA A 82 6.78 13.65 4.01
C ALA A 82 5.27 13.52 3.80
N PHE A 83 4.55 14.55 4.20
CA PHE A 83 3.11 14.67 4.12
C PHE A 83 2.74 15.92 3.32
N ARG A 84 1.69 15.83 2.51
CA ARG A 84 1.10 17.00 1.86
C ARG A 84 -0.15 17.38 2.62
N ALA A 85 -0.21 18.62 3.06
CA ALA A 85 -1.34 19.19 3.75
C ALA A 85 -1.96 20.31 2.92
N ARG A 86 -3.24 20.57 3.19
CA ARG A 86 -4.00 21.68 2.61
C ARG A 86 -4.69 22.45 3.71
N GLU A 87 -4.72 23.77 3.59
CA GLU A 87 -5.50 24.63 4.46
C GLU A 87 -6.99 24.43 4.16
N GLN A 88 -7.80 24.22 5.21
CA GLN A 88 -9.24 24.07 5.06
C GLN A 88 -9.88 25.47 4.92
N GLU A 89 -10.25 25.81 3.69
CA GLU A 89 -10.85 27.11 3.37
C GLU A 89 -12.26 27.29 3.95
N GLU A 90 -13.02 26.19 4.13
CA GLU A 90 -14.42 26.24 4.58
C GLU A 90 -14.61 26.72 6.02
N GLU A 91 -13.64 26.51 6.92
CA GLU A 91 -13.77 26.88 8.34
C GLU A 91 -13.17 28.25 8.67
N GLY A 92 -12.32 28.84 7.81
CA GLY A 92 -11.67 30.14 8.05
C GLY A 92 -10.81 30.22 9.33
N ASP A 93 -10.61 29.10 10.01
CA ASP A 93 -9.95 29.00 11.32
C ASP A 93 -8.45 28.66 11.21
N GLY A 94 -7.96 28.48 9.99
CA GLY A 94 -6.56 28.15 9.70
C GLY A 94 -6.22 26.68 10.00
N ARG A 95 -7.20 25.77 10.07
CA ARG A 95 -6.94 24.34 10.19
C ARG A 95 -6.30 23.77 8.93
N TRP A 96 -5.40 22.82 9.16
CA TRP A 96 -4.74 22.08 8.10
C TRP A 96 -5.18 20.63 8.09
N ARG A 97 -5.39 20.08 6.89
CA ARG A 97 -5.72 18.66 6.66
C ARG A 97 -4.64 17.99 5.84
N VAL A 98 -4.14 16.84 6.28
CA VAL A 98 -3.05 16.14 5.57
C VAL A 98 -3.58 15.28 4.41
N GLU A 99 -3.79 15.82 3.23
CA GLU A 99 -4.39 15.06 2.11
C GLU A 99 -3.62 13.82 1.66
N ALA A 100 -2.29 13.88 1.70
CA ALA A 100 -1.46 12.84 1.11
C ALA A 100 -0.16 12.65 1.86
N PHE A 101 0.54 11.56 1.55
CA PHE A 101 1.88 11.31 2.04
C PHE A 101 2.78 10.75 0.95
N ARG A 102 4.09 10.84 1.18
CA ARG A 102 5.11 10.45 0.23
C ARG A 102 5.51 9.00 0.47
N ALA A 103 5.22 8.17 -0.51
CA ALA A 103 5.65 6.79 -0.61
C ALA A 103 6.91 6.66 -1.48
N ALA A 104 7.86 5.83 -1.02
CA ALA A 104 9.12 5.51 -1.67
C ALA A 104 9.90 6.79 -2.06
N ASP A 105 10.58 6.78 -3.19
CA ASP A 105 11.51 7.86 -3.58
C ASP A 105 10.80 9.14 -4.03
N ARG A 106 9.51 9.13 -4.41
CA ARG A 106 8.80 10.34 -4.87
C ARG A 106 7.26 10.34 -4.92
N ARG A 107 6.55 9.27 -4.61
CA ARG A 107 5.13 9.13 -4.97
C ARG A 107 4.19 9.70 -3.91
N TRP A 108 3.27 10.58 -4.30
CA TRP A 108 2.24 11.10 -3.39
C TRP A 108 1.01 10.23 -3.44
N GLU A 109 0.44 9.90 -2.29
CA GLU A 109 -0.80 9.17 -2.26
C GLU A 109 -1.75 9.60 -1.16
N GLU A 110 -3.04 9.48 -1.47
CA GLU A 110 -4.15 10.06 -0.73
C GLU A 110 -4.44 9.29 0.56
N ILE A 111 -4.46 9.99 1.70
CA ILE A 111 -4.74 9.41 3.01
C ILE A 111 -6.16 8.86 3.09
N ASP A 112 -7.13 9.63 2.59
CA ASP A 112 -8.56 9.30 2.69
C ASP A 112 -8.90 7.96 2.02
N PHE A 113 -8.18 7.59 0.97
CA PHE A 113 -8.31 6.30 0.31
C PHE A 113 -7.99 5.13 1.26
N TYR A 114 -6.95 5.26 2.09
CA TYR A 114 -6.60 4.23 3.07
C TYR A 114 -7.54 4.26 4.26
N THR A 115 -8.00 5.45 4.65
CA THR A 115 -8.96 5.60 5.73
C THR A 115 -10.25 4.84 5.45
N SER A 116 -10.78 4.94 4.23
CA SER A 116 -11.99 4.20 3.84
C SER A 116 -11.76 2.69 3.71
N ALA A 117 -10.59 2.29 3.21
CA ALA A 117 -10.22 0.90 3.00
C ALA A 117 -10.05 0.09 4.30
N ILE A 118 -9.46 0.71 5.30
CA ILE A 118 -9.06 0.05 6.55
C ILE A 118 -10.11 0.25 7.65
N GLY A 119 -10.91 1.32 7.56
CA GLY A 119 -12.04 1.56 8.44
C GLY A 119 -11.76 2.53 9.60
N ALA A 120 -12.67 2.54 10.57
CA ALA A 120 -12.71 3.51 11.69
C ALA A 120 -11.42 3.55 12.54
N ASP A 121 -10.64 2.46 12.51
CA ASP A 121 -9.40 2.26 13.24
C ASP A 121 -8.25 3.21 12.84
N VAL A 122 -8.43 4.08 11.83
CA VAL A 122 -7.44 5.08 11.40
C VAL A 122 -7.88 6.54 11.60
N ALA A 123 -9.12 6.79 12.02
CA ALA A 123 -9.65 8.16 12.13
C ALA A 123 -8.96 9.01 13.23
N PRO A 124 -8.75 8.52 14.47
CA PRO A 124 -7.98 9.28 15.46
C PRO A 124 -6.49 9.54 15.12
N ALA A 125 -5.82 8.69 14.31
CA ALA A 125 -4.45 8.88 13.80
C ALA A 125 -4.43 10.11 12.93
N ARG A 126 -5.37 10.10 11.99
CA ARG A 126 -5.64 11.17 11.07
C ARG A 126 -5.88 12.48 11.83
N ALA A 127 -6.74 12.46 12.84
CA ALA A 127 -7.00 13.64 13.66
C ALA A 127 -5.75 14.15 14.40
N THR A 128 -4.93 13.24 14.95
CA THR A 128 -3.67 13.58 15.64
C THR A 128 -2.66 14.22 14.68
N LEU A 129 -2.56 13.68 13.46
CA LEU A 129 -1.72 14.19 12.39
C LEU A 129 -2.19 15.58 11.91
N ASP A 130 -3.49 15.75 11.67
CA ASP A 130 -4.07 17.03 11.25
C ASP A 130 -3.88 18.11 12.33
N ALA A 131 -4.04 17.74 13.60
CA ALA A 131 -3.77 18.63 14.73
C ALA A 131 -2.28 19.02 14.82
N LEU A 132 -1.35 18.06 14.65
CA LEU A 132 0.09 18.34 14.66
C LEU A 132 0.48 19.31 13.55
N VAL A 133 -0.04 19.12 12.34
CA VAL A 133 0.24 20.02 11.21
C VAL A 133 -0.37 21.40 11.43
N THR A 134 -1.57 21.47 12.00
CA THR A 134 -2.20 22.75 12.36
C THR A 134 -1.36 23.52 13.38
N ASP A 135 -0.91 22.87 14.46
CA ASP A 135 -0.05 23.49 15.46
C ASP A 135 1.27 24.00 14.85
N LEU A 136 1.85 23.21 13.95
CA LEU A 136 3.08 23.56 13.25
C LEU A 136 2.91 24.76 12.33
N ALA A 137 1.79 24.84 11.61
CA ALA A 137 1.46 26.00 10.79
C ALA A 137 1.28 27.26 11.64
N VAL A 138 0.61 27.16 12.79
CA VAL A 138 0.47 28.25 13.77
C VAL A 138 1.83 28.69 14.30
N GLN A 139 2.69 27.75 14.69
CA GLN A 139 4.03 28.05 15.19
C GLN A 139 4.86 28.82 14.16
N GLN A 140 4.85 28.38 12.89
CA GLN A 140 5.54 29.04 11.79
C GLN A 140 5.05 30.48 11.54
N ARG A 141 3.75 30.74 11.65
CA ARG A 141 3.17 32.09 11.51
C ARG A 141 3.61 33.04 12.63
N THR A 142 3.87 32.51 13.82
CA THR A 142 4.26 33.33 14.99
C THR A 142 5.75 33.67 15.06
N ASP A 143 6.55 33.24 14.07
CA ASP A 143 8.01 33.42 13.98
C ASP A 143 8.78 32.98 15.24
N LYS A 144 8.13 32.14 16.06
CA LYS A 144 8.76 31.50 17.21
C LYS A 144 9.75 30.48 16.66
N LYS A 145 10.93 30.40 17.29
CA LYS A 145 11.87 29.31 17.04
C LYS A 145 11.09 28.00 17.02
N PRO A 146 11.31 27.11 16.04
CA PRO A 146 10.64 25.82 15.98
C PRO A 146 11.04 25.01 17.21
N GLY A 147 10.28 25.15 18.28
CA GLY A 147 10.26 24.24 19.40
C GLY A 147 9.80 22.88 18.88
N GLU A 148 10.30 21.82 19.50
CA GLU A 148 9.99 20.45 19.13
C GLU A 148 8.48 20.19 19.30
N LEU A 149 7.75 20.20 18.20
CA LEU A 149 6.33 19.87 18.20
C LEU A 149 6.16 18.36 18.11
N ARG A 150 5.59 17.79 19.16
CA ARG A 150 5.26 16.37 19.27
C ARG A 150 3.80 16.18 19.63
N ARG A 151 3.20 15.13 19.07
CA ARG A 151 1.91 14.59 19.50
C ARG A 151 2.01 13.07 19.52
N GLY A 152 2.12 12.49 20.72
CA GLY A 152 2.39 11.05 20.88
C GLY A 152 3.68 10.65 20.17
N SER A 153 3.60 9.62 19.33
CA SER A 153 4.71 9.08 18.52
C SER A 153 5.07 9.92 17.28
N LEU A 154 4.35 11.02 17.04
CA LEU A 154 4.61 11.91 15.93
C LEU A 154 5.44 13.11 16.36
N ARG A 155 6.45 13.43 15.57
CA ARG A 155 7.27 14.63 15.72
C ARG A 155 7.35 15.37 14.39
N ALA A 156 6.93 16.62 14.38
CA ALA A 156 7.13 17.48 13.22
C ALA A 156 8.58 17.96 13.14
N GLU A 157 9.20 17.80 11.97
CA GLU A 157 10.57 18.27 11.71
C GLU A 157 10.58 19.56 10.88
N LYS A 158 9.79 19.60 9.81
CA LYS A 158 9.84 20.70 8.83
C LYS A 158 8.46 20.97 8.27
N PHE A 159 8.14 22.25 8.12
CA PHE A 159 6.95 22.74 7.41
C PHE A 159 7.40 23.59 6.23
N SER A 160 6.90 23.26 5.03
CA SER A 160 7.24 23.97 3.79
C SER A 160 5.93 24.45 3.14
N PRO A 161 5.48 25.69 3.43
CA PRO A 161 4.22 26.20 2.90
C PRO A 161 4.31 26.47 1.39
N LEU A 162 3.17 26.33 0.72
CA LEU A 162 2.94 26.46 -0.71
C LEU A 162 1.53 27.03 -0.95
N LEU A 163 1.37 28.35 -0.90
CA LEU A 163 0.06 29.03 -0.99
C LEU A 163 -0.97 28.38 -0.03
N SER A 164 -1.95 27.64 -0.55
CA SER A 164 -2.98 26.93 0.23
C SER A 164 -2.64 25.47 0.59
N SER A 165 -1.40 25.05 0.30
CA SER A 165 -0.89 23.71 0.58
C SER A 165 0.44 23.77 1.33
N ALA A 166 0.91 22.65 1.85
CA ALA A 166 2.21 22.55 2.51
C ALA A 166 2.78 21.16 2.38
N VAL A 167 4.11 21.05 2.39
CA VAL A 167 4.81 19.79 2.60
C VAL A 167 5.40 19.76 4.00
N VAL A 168 5.06 18.73 4.76
CA VAL A 168 5.46 18.55 6.16
C VAL A 168 6.32 17.30 6.31
N SER A 169 7.52 17.43 6.87
CA SER A 169 8.34 16.29 7.26
C SER A 169 7.99 15.91 8.70
N ILE A 170 7.64 14.65 8.91
CA ILE A 170 7.23 14.13 10.21
C ILE A 170 8.02 12.85 10.49
N GLU A 171 8.64 12.79 11.66
CA GLU A 171 9.28 11.62 12.24
C GLU A 171 8.22 10.84 13.04
N VAL A 172 8.12 9.54 12.78
CA VAL A 172 7.18 8.60 13.39
C VAL A 172 7.95 7.57 14.20
N GLU A 173 7.70 7.47 15.49
CA GLU A 173 8.28 6.45 16.36
C GLU A 173 7.42 5.17 16.39
N ALA A 174 8.06 4.02 16.19
CA ALA A 174 7.40 2.76 15.93
C ALA A 174 8.18 1.54 16.45
N GLY A 175 7.44 0.54 16.95
CA GLY A 175 7.92 -0.79 17.27
C GLY A 175 7.65 -1.78 16.13
N PHE A 176 8.60 -2.66 15.84
CA PHE A 176 8.52 -3.67 14.79
C PHE A 176 8.83 -5.04 15.38
N ARG A 177 7.99 -6.03 15.10
CA ARG A 177 8.31 -7.44 15.37
C ARG A 177 8.81 -8.06 14.10
N LEU A 178 10.08 -8.47 14.13
CA LEU A 178 10.78 -9.08 13.03
C LEU A 178 10.79 -10.58 13.25
N GLU A 179 10.59 -11.32 12.16
CA GLU A 179 10.70 -12.76 12.13
C GLU A 179 11.72 -13.17 11.09
N ARG A 180 12.50 -14.20 11.42
CA ARG A 180 13.45 -14.78 10.48
C ARG A 180 12.71 -15.79 9.59
N ALA A 181 12.57 -15.44 8.31
CA ALA A 181 11.96 -16.30 7.32
C ALA A 181 12.81 -17.55 7.06
N GLY A 182 12.22 -18.58 6.43
CA GLY A 182 12.92 -19.83 6.11
C GLY A 182 14.12 -19.68 5.17
N ASP A 183 14.19 -18.57 4.43
CA ASP A 183 15.37 -18.18 3.62
C ASP A 183 16.49 -17.51 4.44
N GLY A 184 16.33 -17.46 5.77
CA GLY A 184 17.27 -16.87 6.72
C GLY A 184 17.21 -15.35 6.82
N ARG A 185 16.38 -14.66 6.03
CA ARG A 185 16.24 -13.20 6.06
C ARG A 185 15.23 -12.75 7.11
N TRP A 186 15.53 -11.63 7.78
CA TRP A 186 14.57 -10.96 8.65
C TRP A 186 13.52 -10.23 7.83
N ARG A 187 12.25 -10.35 8.25
CA ARG A 187 11.11 -9.64 7.68
C ARG A 187 10.30 -9.07 8.82
N VAL A 188 9.66 -7.92 8.60
CA VAL A 188 8.70 -7.39 9.57
C VAL A 188 7.41 -8.21 9.46
N ALA A 189 7.02 -8.83 10.57
CA ALA A 189 5.76 -9.57 10.69
C ALA A 189 4.68 -8.67 11.28
N GLU A 190 5.02 -7.92 12.33
CA GLU A 190 4.09 -7.05 13.03
C GLU A 190 4.68 -5.68 13.31
N VAL A 191 3.80 -4.72 13.57
CA VAL A 191 4.18 -3.34 13.84
C VAL A 191 3.27 -2.71 14.89
N ARG A 192 3.80 -1.79 15.71
CA ARG A 192 3.16 -1.10 16.85
C ARG A 192 3.58 0.38 16.86
N PHE A 193 2.74 1.29 17.35
CA PHE A 193 3.02 2.73 17.32
C PHE A 193 2.80 3.43 18.63
N GLY A 194 3.76 4.28 18.97
CA GLY A 194 3.77 4.96 20.25
C GLY A 194 3.98 4.02 21.42
N ASP A 195 4.14 4.65 22.56
CA ASP A 195 4.31 3.96 23.83
C ASP A 195 2.95 3.65 24.48
N ASP A 196 1.90 4.38 24.09
CA ASP A 196 0.56 4.29 24.67
C ASP A 196 -0.30 3.16 24.08
N ASP A 197 0.14 2.54 22.98
CA ASP A 197 -0.56 1.41 22.36
C ASP A 197 0.28 0.13 22.36
N ASP A 198 -0.18 -0.87 23.10
CA ASP A 198 0.43 -2.21 23.15
C ASP A 198 0.01 -3.13 21.98
N ARG A 199 -0.78 -2.64 21.03
CA ARG A 199 -1.34 -3.45 19.96
C ARG A 199 -0.37 -3.66 18.80
N TRP A 200 0.11 -4.89 18.68
CA TRP A 200 0.80 -5.37 17.49
C TRP A 200 -0.19 -5.62 16.34
N ARG A 201 0.16 -5.19 15.13
CA ARG A 201 -0.65 -5.38 13.91
C ARG A 201 0.13 -6.15 12.86
N SER A 202 -0.50 -7.18 12.29
CA SER A 202 0.09 -7.99 11.22
C SER A 202 0.28 -7.16 9.94
N VAL A 203 1.54 -6.94 9.54
CA VAL A 203 1.88 -6.20 8.31
C VAL A 203 1.23 -6.86 7.09
N VAL A 204 1.16 -8.19 7.06
CA VAL A 204 0.56 -8.94 5.95
C VAL A 204 -0.93 -8.63 5.78
N ALA A 205 -1.68 -8.55 6.88
CA ALA A 205 -3.10 -8.22 6.84
C ALA A 205 -3.35 -6.80 6.32
N LEU A 206 -2.50 -5.85 6.74
CA LEU A 206 -2.59 -4.44 6.32
C LEU A 206 -2.34 -4.27 4.83
N VAL A 207 -1.33 -4.96 4.31
CA VAL A 207 -1.00 -5.01 2.88
C VAL A 207 -2.16 -5.59 2.08
N ALA A 208 -2.71 -6.72 2.53
CA ALA A 208 -3.85 -7.36 1.86
C ALA A 208 -5.09 -6.43 1.82
N ALA A 209 -5.38 -5.71 2.90
CA ALA A 209 -6.45 -4.71 2.94
C ALA A 209 -6.21 -3.55 1.95
N ALA A 210 -4.95 -3.07 1.88
CA ALA A 210 -4.53 -2.06 0.90
C ALA A 210 -4.82 -2.52 -0.54
N ASP A 211 -4.36 -3.73 -0.86
CA ASP A 211 -4.46 -4.29 -2.20
C ASP A 211 -5.92 -4.54 -2.58
N ALA A 212 -6.74 -5.01 -1.65
CA ALA A 212 -8.17 -5.18 -1.87
C ALA A 212 -8.84 -3.85 -2.23
N ALA A 213 -8.52 -2.77 -1.52
CA ALA A 213 -9.05 -1.43 -1.81
C ALA A 213 -8.54 -0.88 -3.15
N LYS A 214 -7.25 -1.09 -3.46
CA LYS A 214 -6.68 -0.69 -4.76
C LYS A 214 -7.34 -1.44 -5.90
N LEU A 215 -7.58 -2.73 -5.72
CA LEU A 215 -8.28 -3.56 -6.69
C LEU A 215 -9.73 -3.09 -6.91
N ALA A 216 -10.42 -2.72 -5.83
CA ALA A 216 -11.77 -2.15 -5.91
C ALA A 216 -11.79 -0.84 -6.70
N ARG A 217 -10.89 0.10 -6.39
CA ARG A 217 -10.74 1.36 -7.13
C ARG A 217 -10.38 1.14 -8.60
N ALA A 218 -9.46 0.21 -8.89
CA ALA A 218 -9.10 -0.12 -10.27
C ALA A 218 -10.30 -0.62 -11.06
N ARG A 219 -11.15 -1.44 -10.43
CA ARG A 219 -12.39 -1.93 -11.04
C ARG A 219 -13.38 -0.79 -11.32
N GLU A 220 -13.57 0.12 -10.38
CA GLU A 220 -14.46 1.29 -10.56
C GLU A 220 -13.95 2.21 -11.67
N GLU A 221 -12.66 2.49 -11.70
CA GLU A 221 -12.00 3.28 -12.73
C GLU A 221 -12.17 2.63 -14.12
N LEU A 222 -11.94 1.33 -14.26
CA LEU A 222 -12.17 0.60 -15.51
C LEU A 222 -13.67 0.56 -15.89
N GLN A 223 -14.58 0.49 -14.92
CA GLN A 223 -16.02 0.57 -15.19
C GLN A 223 -16.43 1.95 -15.74
N SER A 224 -15.82 3.03 -15.25
CA SER A 224 -16.02 4.38 -15.78
C SER A 224 -15.52 4.49 -17.21
N VAL A 225 -14.31 3.99 -17.50
CA VAL A 225 -13.76 3.95 -18.86
C VAL A 225 -14.63 3.11 -19.80
N ARG A 226 -15.14 1.96 -19.32
CA ARG A 226 -16.10 1.15 -20.07
C ARG A 226 -17.36 1.92 -20.42
N ALA A 227 -17.96 2.63 -19.47
CA ALA A 227 -19.16 3.42 -19.71
C ALA A 227 -18.92 4.51 -20.77
N ALA A 228 -17.75 5.18 -20.72
CA ALA A 228 -17.33 6.15 -21.72
C ALA A 228 -17.13 5.51 -23.11
N LEU A 229 -16.53 4.31 -23.18
CA LEU A 229 -16.39 3.54 -24.43
C LEU A 229 -17.74 3.17 -25.06
N GLU A 230 -18.73 2.77 -24.26
CA GLU A 230 -20.06 2.45 -24.77
C GLU A 230 -20.80 3.70 -25.26
N ALA A 231 -20.62 4.86 -24.59
CA ALA A 231 -21.14 6.13 -25.07
C ALA A 231 -20.49 6.55 -26.40
N TYR A 232 -19.15 6.46 -26.48
CA TYR A 232 -18.38 6.70 -27.70
C TYR A 232 -18.89 5.84 -28.87
N ARG A 233 -19.06 4.53 -28.65
CA ARG A 233 -19.56 3.61 -29.69
C ARG A 233 -20.98 3.95 -30.14
N ARG A 234 -21.86 4.34 -29.21
CA ARG A 234 -23.26 4.69 -29.55
C ARG A 234 -23.33 5.87 -30.50
N GLU A 235 -22.41 6.82 -30.38
CA GLU A 235 -22.35 8.00 -31.23
C GLU A 235 -21.52 7.79 -32.51
N ARG A 236 -20.38 7.10 -32.42
CA ARG A 236 -19.42 6.94 -33.53
C ARG A 236 -19.63 5.67 -34.35
N GLY A 237 -20.43 4.72 -33.86
CA GLY A 237 -20.73 3.44 -34.52
C GLY A 237 -19.68 2.34 -34.34
N SER A 238 -18.52 2.63 -33.74
CA SER A 238 -17.49 1.63 -33.40
C SER A 238 -16.76 1.98 -32.11
N TYR A 239 -16.08 1.01 -31.50
CA TYR A 239 -15.11 1.29 -30.45
C TYR A 239 -13.83 1.93 -31.04
N VAL A 240 -12.98 2.45 -30.15
CA VAL A 240 -11.66 2.98 -30.50
C VAL A 240 -10.76 1.82 -30.95
N VAL A 241 -10.09 1.95 -32.08
CA VAL A 241 -9.11 0.96 -32.55
C VAL A 241 -7.73 1.38 -32.07
N ALA A 242 -7.24 0.77 -31.00
CA ALA A 242 -5.93 1.03 -30.42
C ALA A 242 -5.48 -0.16 -29.56
N ASP A 243 -4.17 -0.28 -29.34
CA ASP A 243 -3.54 -1.30 -28.48
C ASP A 243 -2.90 -0.67 -27.22
N ASP A 244 -3.19 0.61 -26.98
CA ASP A 244 -2.69 1.35 -25.83
C ASP A 244 -3.80 2.18 -25.16
N HIS A 245 -3.71 2.29 -23.84
CA HIS A 245 -4.71 2.97 -23.03
C HIS A 245 -4.60 4.49 -23.09
N ALA A 246 -3.43 5.05 -23.42
CA ALA A 246 -3.27 6.50 -23.50
C ALA A 246 -4.07 7.07 -24.68
N THR A 247 -3.93 6.47 -25.85
CA THR A 247 -4.71 6.78 -27.06
C THR A 247 -6.20 6.64 -26.81
N LEU A 248 -6.61 5.58 -26.10
CA LEU A 248 -8.01 5.43 -25.68
C LEU A 248 -8.50 6.66 -24.90
N ILE A 249 -7.78 7.05 -23.86
CA ILE A 249 -8.19 8.16 -23.00
C ILE A 249 -8.24 9.49 -23.77
N ASP A 250 -7.36 9.69 -24.74
CA ASP A 250 -7.35 10.88 -25.59
C ASP A 250 -8.57 10.96 -26.52
N HIS A 251 -9.16 9.83 -26.91
CA HIS A 251 -10.43 9.80 -27.64
C HIS A 251 -11.66 9.99 -26.75
N LEU A 252 -11.58 9.57 -25.47
CA LEU A 252 -12.70 9.63 -24.54
C LEU A 252 -12.80 10.98 -23.81
N SER A 253 -11.67 11.60 -23.48
CA SER A 253 -11.62 12.81 -22.66
C SER A 253 -11.62 14.08 -23.52
N PRO A 254 -12.23 15.19 -23.05
CA PRO A 254 -13.08 15.29 -21.86
C PRO A 254 -14.53 14.89 -22.11
N HIS A 255 -14.91 14.61 -23.36
CA HIS A 255 -16.32 14.56 -23.77
C HIS A 255 -17.12 13.37 -23.17
N TYR A 256 -16.56 12.17 -23.19
CA TYR A 256 -17.19 10.95 -22.66
C TYR A 256 -16.64 10.58 -21.27
N LEU A 257 -15.42 11.02 -20.96
CA LEU A 257 -14.74 10.73 -19.70
C LEU A 257 -14.29 12.04 -19.02
N PRO A 258 -15.04 12.53 -18.02
CA PRO A 258 -14.77 13.83 -17.37
C PRO A 258 -13.45 13.86 -16.58
N ARG A 259 -13.04 12.71 -16.04
CA ARG A 259 -11.80 12.57 -15.26
C ARG A 259 -10.81 11.72 -16.02
N VAL A 260 -9.61 12.25 -16.23
CA VAL A 260 -8.52 11.52 -16.90
C VAL A 260 -8.02 10.40 -15.98
N VAL A 261 -8.19 9.15 -16.42
CA VAL A 261 -7.72 7.94 -15.73
C VAL A 261 -6.69 7.23 -16.59
N ARG A 262 -5.40 7.56 -16.41
CA ARG A 262 -4.30 6.99 -17.20
C ARG A 262 -3.53 5.89 -16.49
N LEU A 263 -3.43 5.98 -15.16
CA LEU A 263 -2.65 5.09 -14.33
C LEU A 263 -3.56 4.36 -13.34
N ASP A 264 -3.24 3.11 -13.07
CA ASP A 264 -3.88 2.30 -12.06
C ASP A 264 -3.47 2.73 -10.62
N PRO A 265 -4.10 2.18 -9.57
CA PRO A 265 -3.73 2.45 -8.18
C PRO A 265 -2.33 1.96 -7.79
N TRP A 266 -1.66 1.19 -8.64
CA TRP A 266 -0.27 0.80 -8.53
C TRP A 266 0.67 1.68 -9.38
N HIS A 267 0.12 2.72 -10.02
CA HIS A 267 0.73 3.70 -10.93
C HIS A 267 1.41 3.09 -12.15
N ARG A 268 0.78 2.07 -12.70
CA ARG A 268 1.13 1.54 -14.01
C ARG A 268 0.06 1.95 -15.00
N PRO A 269 0.38 2.11 -16.29
CA PRO A 269 -0.65 2.32 -17.30
C PRO A 269 -1.65 1.16 -17.26
N TYR A 270 -2.95 1.49 -17.29
CA TYR A 270 -3.93 0.50 -17.67
C TYR A 270 -3.64 -0.02 -19.08
N ARG A 271 -4.20 -1.18 -19.43
CA ARG A 271 -4.03 -1.78 -20.75
C ARG A 271 -5.34 -1.76 -21.51
N TYR A 272 -5.24 -1.51 -22.81
CA TYR A 272 -6.36 -1.51 -23.73
C TYR A 272 -5.98 -2.30 -24.98
N ASP A 273 -6.90 -3.11 -25.48
CA ASP A 273 -6.84 -3.73 -26.79
C ASP A 273 -8.24 -3.60 -27.41
N GLY A 274 -8.36 -2.74 -28.43
CA GLY A 274 -9.62 -2.38 -29.06
C GLY A 274 -9.59 -2.60 -30.57
N THR A 275 -10.66 -3.19 -31.09
CA THR A 275 -11.01 -3.18 -32.51
C THR A 275 -12.33 -2.43 -32.69
N ARG A 276 -12.87 -2.40 -33.91
CA ARG A 276 -14.14 -1.73 -34.19
C ARG A 276 -15.32 -2.32 -33.38
N ASP A 277 -15.25 -3.60 -33.06
CA ASP A 277 -16.36 -4.42 -32.55
C ASP A 277 -16.08 -5.08 -31.18
N ARG A 278 -14.83 -5.12 -30.72
CA ARG A 278 -14.43 -5.68 -29.41
C ARG A 278 -13.46 -4.76 -28.68
N TYR A 279 -13.42 -4.89 -27.36
CA TYR A 279 -12.34 -4.33 -26.56
C TYR A 279 -12.04 -5.20 -25.34
N VAL A 280 -10.85 -5.03 -24.80
CA VAL A 280 -10.45 -5.50 -23.48
C VAL A 280 -9.73 -4.37 -22.73
N LEU A 281 -10.20 -4.08 -21.52
CA LEU A 281 -9.57 -3.19 -20.54
C LEU A 281 -8.94 -4.05 -19.45
N ARG A 282 -7.68 -3.78 -19.06
CA ARG A 282 -7.01 -4.54 -18.00
C ARG A 282 -6.21 -3.69 -17.02
N CYS A 283 -6.13 -4.20 -15.79
CA CYS A 283 -5.22 -3.80 -14.72
C CYS A 283 -4.44 -5.04 -14.27
N ASP A 284 -3.11 -4.96 -14.25
CA ASP A 284 -2.21 -6.07 -13.90
C ASP A 284 -2.00 -6.23 -12.37
N GLY A 285 -2.90 -5.65 -11.56
CA GLY A 285 -2.93 -5.84 -10.12
C GLY A 285 -1.69 -5.40 -9.34
N ALA A 286 -1.55 -5.96 -8.14
CA ALA A 286 -0.49 -5.64 -7.21
C ALA A 286 0.88 -6.15 -7.67
N ASP A 287 0.95 -7.32 -8.30
CA ASP A 287 2.21 -7.93 -8.71
C ASP A 287 2.77 -7.35 -10.02
N GLY A 288 1.90 -6.83 -10.89
CA GLY A 288 2.25 -6.25 -12.19
C GLY A 288 2.59 -7.25 -13.26
N ARG A 289 2.09 -8.47 -13.10
CA ARG A 289 2.24 -9.54 -14.05
C ARG A 289 0.88 -9.81 -14.66
N THR A 290 0.89 -10.02 -15.96
CA THR A 290 -0.34 -10.38 -16.67
C THR A 290 -0.75 -11.81 -16.38
N ASN A 291 -2.05 -12.05 -16.41
CA ASN A 291 -2.72 -13.33 -16.25
C ASN A 291 -2.50 -13.95 -14.86
N THR A 292 -2.54 -13.11 -13.83
CA THR A 292 -2.46 -13.52 -12.42
C THR A 292 -3.82 -13.36 -11.73
N ALA A 293 -3.90 -13.80 -10.47
CA ALA A 293 -5.15 -13.82 -9.72
C ALA A 293 -5.63 -12.42 -9.28
N ASP A 294 -4.73 -11.44 -9.27
CA ASP A 294 -4.98 -10.05 -8.91
C ASP A 294 -5.30 -9.15 -10.11
N ASP A 295 -5.38 -9.71 -11.32
CA ASP A 295 -5.79 -8.97 -12.51
C ASP A 295 -7.27 -8.58 -12.48
N VAL A 296 -7.56 -7.38 -12.98
CA VAL A 296 -8.92 -6.97 -13.34
C VAL A 296 -8.99 -6.85 -14.86
N ALA A 297 -9.90 -7.59 -15.49
CA ALA A 297 -10.17 -7.48 -16.90
C ALA A 297 -11.67 -7.21 -17.13
N LEU A 298 -11.98 -6.21 -17.96
CA LEU A 298 -13.33 -5.95 -18.47
C LEU A 298 -13.31 -6.06 -19.99
N ASP A 299 -14.28 -6.73 -20.56
CA ASP A 299 -14.48 -6.81 -22.01
C ASP A 299 -15.95 -6.55 -22.35
N ASN A 300 -16.23 -6.39 -23.65
CA ASN A 300 -17.58 -6.13 -24.14
C ASN A 300 -18.53 -7.34 -24.10
N ARG A 301 -18.06 -8.51 -23.67
CA ARG A 301 -18.85 -9.75 -23.56
C ARG A 301 -19.30 -10.03 -22.13
N ASN A 302 -18.56 -9.54 -21.13
CA ASN A 302 -18.87 -9.66 -19.71
C ASN A 302 -19.73 -8.49 -19.22
N THR A 303 -21.03 -8.54 -19.56
CA THR A 303 -22.05 -7.61 -19.03
C THR A 303 -22.70 -8.10 -17.74
N SER A 304 -22.37 -9.29 -17.23
CA SER A 304 -22.95 -9.87 -16.02
C SER A 304 -22.01 -9.83 -14.81
N THR A 305 -22.60 -9.42 -13.70
CA THR A 305 -22.14 -9.38 -12.31
C THR A 305 -21.37 -10.64 -11.86
N GLY A 306 -20.21 -10.44 -11.22
CA GLY A 306 -19.63 -11.37 -10.24
C GLY A 306 -18.64 -12.43 -10.77
N THR A 307 -17.36 -12.23 -10.45
CA THR A 307 -16.31 -13.27 -10.38
C THR A 307 -16.10 -14.12 -11.64
N SER A 308 -15.31 -13.59 -12.58
CA SER A 308 -14.64 -14.46 -13.56
C SER A 308 -13.44 -15.12 -12.90
N ALA A 309 -13.62 -16.36 -12.44
CA ALA A 309 -12.51 -17.25 -12.16
C ALA A 309 -11.91 -17.71 -13.51
N PHE A 310 -10.66 -17.32 -13.78
CA PHE A 310 -9.94 -17.81 -14.95
C PHE A 310 -9.92 -19.35 -14.97
N PRO A 311 -10.21 -20.02 -16.11
CA PRO A 311 -10.05 -21.45 -16.21
C PRO A 311 -8.55 -21.78 -16.13
N ARG A 312 -8.16 -22.51 -15.07
CA ARG A 312 -6.83 -23.15 -15.01
C ARG A 312 -6.65 -23.99 -16.26
N ARG A 313 -5.66 -23.64 -17.08
CA ARG A 313 -5.18 -24.48 -18.19
C ARG A 313 -4.68 -25.79 -17.59
N ILE A 314 -5.49 -26.84 -17.68
CA ILE A 314 -5.06 -28.21 -17.39
C ILE A 314 -4.00 -28.55 -18.44
N VAL A 315 -2.75 -28.64 -17.99
CA VAL A 315 -1.66 -29.19 -18.79
C VAL A 315 -1.88 -30.70 -18.80
N ASN A 316 -2.40 -31.20 -19.92
CA ASN A 316 -2.60 -32.63 -20.12
C ASN A 316 -1.22 -33.27 -20.38
N SER A 317 -0.65 -33.91 -19.36
CA SER A 317 0.60 -34.67 -19.50
C SER A 317 0.35 -35.93 -20.33
N GLY A 318 1.17 -36.09 -21.36
CA GLY A 318 1.05 -37.09 -22.40
C GLY A 318 1.06 -38.54 -21.92
N SER A 319 0.26 -39.31 -22.64
CA SER A 319 0.17 -40.76 -22.73
C SER A 319 1.54 -41.46 -22.80
N ALA A 320 1.78 -42.39 -21.88
CA ALA A 320 2.83 -43.40 -22.00
C ALA A 320 2.25 -44.65 -22.65
N ALA A 321 2.67 -44.93 -23.88
CA ALA A 321 2.38 -46.18 -24.59
C ALA A 321 3.30 -47.29 -24.07
N THR A 322 2.70 -48.31 -23.43
CA THR A 322 3.37 -49.54 -23.03
C THR A 322 3.48 -50.48 -24.24
N THR A 323 4.71 -50.69 -24.74
CA THR A 323 5.02 -51.74 -25.71
C THR A 323 5.16 -53.09 -25.00
N VAL A 324 4.28 -54.03 -25.37
CA VAL A 324 4.31 -55.43 -24.92
C VAL A 324 5.34 -56.22 -25.73
N GLY A 325 6.36 -56.75 -25.06
CA GLY A 325 7.32 -57.69 -25.62
C GLY A 325 6.76 -59.11 -25.67
N ARG A 326 6.65 -59.67 -26.87
CA ARG A 326 6.28 -61.06 -27.15
C ARG A 326 7.55 -61.93 -27.07
N LYS A 327 7.63 -62.84 -26.09
CA LYS A 327 8.64 -63.91 -26.04
C LYS A 327 8.14 -65.12 -26.83
N SER A 328 8.99 -65.60 -27.73
CA SER A 328 8.90 -66.87 -28.43
C SER A 328 9.63 -67.96 -27.63
N SER A 329 8.93 -69.05 -27.32
CA SER A 329 9.45 -70.41 -27.15
C SER A 329 8.27 -71.35 -27.35
#